data_AF-A0A8T7K912-F1
#
_entry.id   AF-A0A8T7K912-F1
#
_cell.length_a   1.000
_cell.length_b   1.000
_cell.length_c   1.000
_cell.angle_alpha   90.00
_cell.angle_beta   90.00
_cell.angle_gamma   90.00
#
_symmetry.space_group_name_H-M   'P 1'
#
loop_
_entity.id
_entity.type
_entity.pdbx_description
1 polymer ?
#
loop_
_entity_poly.entity_id
_entity_poly.type
_entity_poly.pdbx_seq_one_letter_code
_entity_poly.pdbx_strand_id
1 'polypeptide(L)'
;MDILRLLHSWNRWLLLVVIVVAVIYFLIGWLQKRPWDSRASTLVRVFPILVDIQWALGLLFFLQLAFSSGSFDLGVLGRHNWEHAFTMTIALLLAHVPMMWRKRAMSDEKRYRNHFLVVVGLVAVIVLGIFVLPSVIQWRFYTGA
;
A
#
# COMPACT_ATOMS: atom_id res chain seq x y z
N MET A 1 10.37 1.06 22.96
CA MET A 1 9.56 1.68 21.88
C MET A 1 10.17 1.27 20.56
N ASP A 2 9.45 0.49 19.76
CA ASP A 2 9.98 0.00 18.49
C ASP A 2 9.81 1.09 17.41
N ILE A 3 10.93 1.68 17.00
CA ILE A 3 10.99 2.74 15.97
C ILE A 3 10.36 2.28 14.66
N LEU A 4 10.44 0.99 14.31
CA LEU A 4 9.84 0.44 13.10
C LEU A 4 8.33 0.55 13.13
N ARG A 5 7.71 0.23 14.28
CA ARG A 5 6.27 0.34 14.47
C ARG A 5 5.78 1.78 14.39
N LEU A 6 6.55 2.74 14.92
CA LEU A 6 6.25 4.16 14.81
C LEU A 6 6.25 4.59 13.34
N LEU A 7 7.35 4.34 12.62
CA LEU A 7 7.48 4.71 11.22
C LEU A 7 6.42 4.04 10.36
N HIS A 8 6.15 2.74 10.56
CA HIS A 8 5.12 1.99 9.83
C HIS A 8 3.72 2.56 10.06
N SER A 9 3.40 2.96 11.31
CA SER A 9 2.11 3.57 11.63
C SER A 9 1.93 4.93 10.96
N TRP A 10 2.95 5.79 10.99
CA TRP A 10 2.86 7.12 10.39
C TRP A 10 2.87 7.08 8.86
N ASN A 11 3.69 6.21 8.26
CA ASN A 11 3.72 6.04 6.81
C ASN A 11 2.38 5.52 6.27
N ARG A 12 1.66 4.65 7.02
CA ARG A 12 0.30 4.22 6.65
C ARG A 12 -0.64 5.41 6.47
N TRP A 13 -0.60 6.37 7.39
CA TRP A 13 -1.47 7.55 7.34
C TRP A 13 -1.10 8.48 6.18
N LEU A 14 0.20 8.66 5.93
CA LEU A 14 0.67 9.38 4.75
C LEU A 14 0.22 8.69 3.45
N LEU A 15 0.38 7.37 3.36
CA LEU A 15 -0.08 6.56 2.23
C LEU A 15 -1.59 6.68 2.04
N LEU A 16 -2.38 6.69 3.12
CA LEU A 16 -3.84 6.85 3.05
C LEU A 16 -4.22 8.21 2.43
N VAL A 17 -3.55 9.29 2.80
CA VAL A 17 -3.77 10.62 2.19
C VAL A 17 -3.47 10.57 0.68
N VAL A 18 -2.34 9.98 0.29
CA VAL A 18 -1.97 9.88 -1.13
C VAL A 18 -2.92 8.96 -1.91
N ILE A 19 -3.41 7.87 -1.29
CA ILE A 19 -4.47 7.01 -1.86
C ILE A 19 -5.72 7.84 -2.18
N VAL A 20 -6.22 8.62 -1.21
CA VAL A 20 -7.44 9.42 -1.42
C VAL A 20 -7.24 10.42 -2.55
N VAL A 21 -6.11 11.12 -2.57
CA VAL A 21 -5.75 12.04 -3.65
C VAL A 21 -5.69 11.31 -5.00
N ALA A 22 -5.03 10.16 -5.08
CA ALA A 22 -4.89 9.39 -6.31
C ALA A 22 -6.24 8.88 -6.85
N VAL A 23 -7.10 8.35 -5.98
CA VAL A 23 -8.45 7.89 -6.35
C VAL A 23 -9.25 9.03 -6.97
N ILE A 24 -9.34 10.16 -6.27
CA ILE A 24 -10.10 11.33 -6.75
C ILE A 24 -9.50 11.86 -8.05
N TYR A 25 -8.17 12.00 -8.10
CA TYR A 25 -7.49 12.57 -9.25
C TYR A 25 -7.66 11.73 -10.51
N PHE A 26 -7.44 10.41 -10.40
CA PHE A 26 -7.57 9.52 -11.55
C PHE A 26 -9.03 9.33 -11.99
N LEU A 27 -9.98 9.33 -11.04
CA LEU A 27 -11.41 9.29 -11.35
C LEU A 27 -11.85 10.53 -12.14
N ILE A 28 -11.48 11.72 -11.67
CA ILE A 28 -11.81 12.97 -12.36
C ILE A 28 -11.15 13.01 -13.75
N GLY A 29 -9.86 12.65 -13.84
CA GLY A 29 -9.13 12.60 -15.10
C GLY A 29 -9.77 11.65 -16.11
N TRP A 30 -10.26 10.50 -15.64
CA TRP A 30 -10.97 9.54 -16.47
C TRP A 30 -12.33 10.06 -16.94
N LEU A 31 -13.20 10.49 -16.01
CA LEU A 31 -14.56 10.93 -16.35
C LEU A 31 -14.60 12.19 -17.21
N GLN A 32 -13.65 13.11 -17.00
CA GLN A 32 -13.55 14.34 -17.78
C GLN A 32 -12.67 14.21 -19.02
N LYS A 33 -12.14 13.02 -19.32
CA LYS A 33 -11.25 12.75 -20.47
C LYS A 33 -10.10 13.77 -20.56
N ARG A 34 -9.48 14.06 -19.42
CA ARG A 34 -8.39 15.04 -19.35
C ARG A 34 -7.16 14.56 -20.13
N PRO A 35 -6.36 15.47 -20.69
CA PRO A 35 -5.02 15.11 -21.15
C PRO A 35 -4.17 14.59 -19.98
N TRP A 36 -3.25 13.67 -20.26
CA TRP A 36 -2.33 13.15 -19.26
C TRP A 36 -1.30 14.21 -18.88
N ASP A 37 -1.24 14.57 -17.60
CA ASP A 37 -0.43 15.70 -17.14
C ASP A 37 0.71 15.30 -16.19
N SER A 38 1.48 16.31 -15.76
CA SER A 38 2.61 16.11 -14.86
C SER A 38 2.18 15.64 -13.47
N ARG A 39 1.03 16.09 -12.97
CA ARG A 39 0.48 15.69 -11.67
C ARG A 39 0.07 14.22 -11.65
N ALA A 40 -0.58 13.74 -12.72
CA ALA A 40 -0.83 12.31 -12.91
C ALA A 40 0.48 11.53 -12.86
N SER A 41 1.49 12.00 -13.60
CA SER A 41 2.81 11.38 -13.64
C SER A 41 3.52 11.34 -12.27
N THR A 42 3.37 12.40 -11.47
CA THR A 42 3.89 12.45 -10.09
C THR A 42 3.20 11.44 -9.20
N LEU A 43 1.87 11.33 -9.25
CA LEU A 43 1.11 10.35 -8.47
C LEU A 43 1.54 8.92 -8.81
N VAL A 44 1.71 8.61 -10.09
CA VAL A 44 2.18 7.28 -10.53
C VAL A 44 3.57 6.93 -10.00
N ARG A 45 4.42 7.92 -9.71
CA ARG A 45 5.76 7.71 -9.15
C ARG A 45 5.76 7.63 -7.63
N VAL A 46 5.09 8.58 -6.97
CA VAL A 46 5.09 8.70 -5.50
C VAL A 46 4.35 7.52 -4.86
N PHE A 47 3.28 7.07 -5.51
CA PHE A 47 2.42 6.02 -4.96
C PHE A 47 3.15 4.69 -4.67
N PRO A 48 3.82 4.03 -5.63
CA PRO A 48 4.55 2.80 -5.36
C PRO A 48 5.68 3.00 -4.34
N ILE A 49 6.36 4.15 -4.32
CA ILE A 49 7.41 4.45 -3.34
C ILE A 49 6.86 4.41 -1.91
N LEU A 50 5.69 4.98 -1.66
CA LEU A 50 5.07 4.95 -0.33
C LEU A 50 4.61 3.53 0.06
N VAL A 51 4.16 2.74 -0.91
CA VAL A 51 3.83 1.32 -0.70
C VAL A 51 5.09 0.50 -0.41
N ASP A 52 6.20 0.75 -1.10
CA ASP A 52 7.51 0.13 -0.85
C ASP A 52 7.97 0.39 0.58
N ILE A 53 7.94 1.65 1.00
CA ILE A 53 8.30 2.05 2.37
C ILE A 53 7.37 1.37 3.38
N GLN A 54 6.06 1.35 3.13
CA GLN A 54 5.09 0.72 4.03
C GLN A 54 5.37 -0.78 4.20
N TRP A 55 5.54 -1.47 3.08
CA TRP A 55 5.80 -2.90 3.05
C TRP A 55 7.15 -3.24 3.67
N ALA A 56 8.21 -2.49 3.35
CA ALA A 56 9.55 -2.70 3.89
C ALA A 56 9.56 -2.53 5.42
N LEU A 57 8.93 -1.48 5.94
CA LEU A 57 8.78 -1.28 7.39
C LEU A 57 7.97 -2.41 8.04
N GLY A 58 6.92 -2.88 7.37
CA GLY A 58 6.10 -4.00 7.84
C GLY A 58 6.86 -5.32 7.87
N LEU A 59 7.66 -5.60 6.83
CA LEU A 59 8.51 -6.78 6.75
C LEU A 59 9.60 -6.73 7.82
N LEU A 60 10.28 -5.60 8.00
CA LEU A 60 11.28 -5.46 9.06
C LEU A 60 10.66 -5.67 10.44
N PHE A 61 9.46 -5.15 10.69
CA PHE A 61 8.73 -5.36 11.93
C PHE A 61 8.34 -6.84 12.13
N PHE A 62 7.87 -7.51 11.07
CA PHE A 62 7.56 -8.95 11.09
C PHE A 62 8.82 -9.79 11.36
N LEU A 63 9.94 -9.48 10.72
CA LEU A 63 11.22 -10.16 10.93
C LEU A 63 11.73 -9.95 12.36
N GLN A 64 11.62 -8.73 12.90
CA GLN A 64 11.98 -8.46 14.28
C GLN A 64 11.16 -9.32 15.25
N LEU A 65 9.85 -9.47 15.02
CA LEU A 65 9.00 -10.35 15.82
C LEU A 65 9.47 -11.81 15.72
N ALA A 66 9.75 -12.30 14.50
CA ALA A 66 10.25 -13.65 14.24
C ALA A 66 11.55 -13.95 14.98
N PHE A 67 12.57 -13.11 14.78
CA PHE A 67 13.87 -13.29 15.43
C PHE A 67 13.80 -13.13 16.95
N SER A 68 12.97 -12.22 17.47
CA SER A 68 12.78 -12.06 18.92
C SER A 68 12.08 -13.26 19.56
N SER A 69 11.18 -13.92 18.81
CA SER A 69 10.50 -15.14 19.25
C SER A 69 11.34 -16.42 19.04
N GLY A 70 12.44 -16.33 18.30
CA GLY A 70 13.28 -17.47 17.92
C GLY A 70 12.62 -18.43 16.92
N SER A 71 11.52 -18.04 16.26
CA SER A 71 10.76 -18.92 15.38
C SER A 71 10.02 -18.17 14.28
N PHE A 72 9.86 -18.84 13.14
CA PHE A 72 8.95 -18.43 12.04
C PHE A 72 7.66 -19.23 12.03
N ASP A 73 7.45 -20.10 13.02
CA ASP A 73 6.30 -20.99 13.10
C ASP A 73 4.97 -20.22 13.19
N LEU A 74 3.96 -20.72 12.48
CA LEU A 74 2.62 -20.13 12.43
C LEU A 74 1.94 -20.09 13.80
N GLY A 75 2.19 -21.07 14.66
CA GLY A 75 1.66 -21.13 16.02
C GLY A 75 2.31 -20.11 16.96
N VAL A 76 3.57 -19.77 16.73
CA VAL A 76 4.31 -18.78 17.53
C VAL A 76 4.02 -17.35 17.07
N LEU A 77 4.09 -17.10 15.76
CA LEU A 77 3.88 -15.77 15.19
C LEU A 77 2.40 -15.42 14.99
N GLY A 78 1.52 -16.41 15.01
CA GLY A 78 0.10 -16.25 14.77
C GLY A 78 -0.24 -16.15 13.29
N ARG A 79 -1.31 -16.85 12.90
CA ARG A 79 -1.83 -16.91 11.52
C ARG A 79 -2.05 -15.52 10.91
N HIS A 80 -2.61 -14.60 11.70
CA HIS A 80 -2.98 -13.25 11.25
C HIS A 80 -1.76 -12.43 10.79
N ASN A 81 -0.59 -12.60 11.40
CA ASN A 81 0.62 -11.86 10.99
C ASN A 81 1.13 -12.36 9.64
N TRP A 82 1.07 -13.67 9.39
CA TRP A 82 1.40 -14.26 8.10
C TRP A 82 0.41 -13.87 7.00
N GLU A 83 -0.88 -13.97 7.27
CA GLU A 83 -1.93 -13.57 6.32
C GLU A 83 -1.85 -12.06 6.00
N HIS A 84 -1.56 -11.22 7.00
CA HIS A 84 -1.29 -9.80 6.80
C HIS A 84 -0.05 -9.56 5.95
N ALA A 85 1.09 -10.18 6.27
CA ALA A 85 2.32 -10.04 5.49
C ALA A 85 2.13 -10.48 4.02
N PHE A 86 1.40 -11.59 3.81
CA PHE A 86 1.09 -12.12 2.49
C PHE A 86 0.21 -11.16 1.68
N THR A 87 -0.89 -10.67 2.26
CA THR A 87 -1.79 -9.71 1.59
C THR A 87 -1.09 -8.38 1.29
N MET A 88 -0.24 -7.88 2.19
CA MET A 88 0.58 -6.68 1.92
C MET A 88 1.60 -6.90 0.80
N THR A 89 2.11 -8.12 0.65
CA THR A 89 3.00 -8.47 -0.47
C THR A 89 2.23 -8.48 -1.80
N ILE A 90 0.97 -8.93 -1.81
CA ILE A 90 0.11 -8.80 -3.00
C ILE A 90 -0.14 -7.32 -3.33
N ALA A 91 -0.40 -6.48 -2.31
CA ALA A 91 -0.56 -5.04 -2.51
C ALA A 91 0.70 -4.39 -3.11
N LEU A 92 1.90 -4.76 -2.64
CA LEU A 92 3.18 -4.33 -3.20
C LEU A 92 3.27 -4.67 -4.70
N LEU A 93 3.00 -5.91 -5.07
CA LEU A 93 3.06 -6.34 -6.47
C LEU A 93 2.05 -5.57 -7.34
N LEU A 94 0.83 -5.36 -6.83
CA LEU A 94 -0.21 -4.63 -7.53
C LEU A 94 0.17 -3.15 -7.73
N ALA A 95 0.85 -2.52 -6.76
CA ALA A 95 1.35 -1.15 -6.88
C ALA A 95 2.32 -0.96 -8.06
N HIS A 96 3.04 -2.03 -8.43
CA HIS A 96 4.02 -2.02 -9.51
C HIS A 96 3.46 -2.41 -10.89
N VAL A 97 2.20 -2.85 -10.97
CA VAL A 97 1.55 -3.20 -12.24
C VAL A 97 1.67 -2.09 -13.31
N PRO A 98 1.51 -0.79 -12.98
CA PRO A 98 1.70 0.28 -13.96
C PRO A 98 3.09 0.32 -14.61
N MET A 99 4.13 -0.20 -13.95
CA MET A 99 5.48 -0.27 -14.53
C MET A 99 5.52 -1.10 -15.81
N MET A 100 4.69 -2.14 -15.90
CA MET A 100 4.57 -2.99 -17.11
C MET A 100 4.00 -2.22 -18.31
N TRP A 101 3.38 -1.07 -18.08
CA TRP A 101 2.76 -0.26 -19.12
C TRP A 101 3.58 0.99 -19.49
N ARG A 102 4.71 1.25 -18.82
CA ARG A 102 5.51 2.48 -18.99
C ARG A 102 5.92 2.76 -20.44
N LYS A 103 6.20 1.70 -21.21
CA LYS A 103 6.62 1.79 -22.62
C LYS A 103 5.46 1.60 -23.61
N ARG A 104 4.24 1.35 -23.13
CA ARG A 104 3.09 1.08 -23.99
C ARG A 104 2.45 2.39 -24.45
N ALA A 105 2.17 2.49 -25.75
CA ALA A 105 1.34 3.56 -26.28
C ALA A 105 -0.12 3.34 -25.81
N MET A 106 -0.63 4.27 -25.02
CA MET A 106 -2.00 4.26 -24.50
C MET A 106 -2.56 5.66 -24.60
N SER A 107 -3.82 5.77 -25.01
CA SER A 107 -4.57 7.02 -24.91
C SER A 107 -4.67 7.49 -23.47
N ASP A 108 -4.81 8.79 -23.27
CA ASP A 108 -4.87 9.39 -21.93
C ASP A 108 -6.05 8.84 -21.12
N GLU A 109 -7.20 8.61 -21.76
CA GLU A 109 -8.36 7.96 -21.14
C GLU A 109 -8.00 6.57 -20.57
N LYS A 110 -7.31 5.72 -21.36
CA LYS A 110 -6.88 4.40 -20.90
C LYS A 110 -5.87 4.51 -19.75
N ARG A 111 -4.99 5.50 -19.78
CA ARG A 111 -4.03 5.74 -18.69
C ARG A 111 -4.76 6.08 -17.39
N TYR A 112 -5.69 7.05 -17.40
CA TYR A 112 -6.46 7.41 -16.21
C TYR A 112 -7.30 6.26 -15.67
N ARG A 113 -8.06 5.58 -16.54
CA ARG A 113 -8.87 4.42 -16.16
C ARG A 113 -8.03 3.33 -15.52
N ASN A 114 -6.93 2.93 -16.15
CA ASN A 114 -6.13 1.82 -15.67
C ASN A 114 -5.47 2.14 -14.32
N HIS A 115 -4.96 3.36 -14.12
CA HIS A 115 -4.40 3.75 -12.82
C HIS A 115 -5.47 3.87 -11.74
N PHE A 116 -6.66 4.39 -12.06
CA PHE A 116 -7.79 4.39 -11.14
C PHE A 116 -8.13 2.97 -10.68
N LEU A 117 -8.28 2.02 -11.61
CA LEU A 117 -8.61 0.62 -11.29
C LEU A 117 -7.52 -0.07 -10.46
N VAL A 118 -6.23 0.19 -10.75
CA VAL A 118 -5.12 -0.34 -9.96
C VAL A 118 -5.16 0.21 -8.54
N VAL A 119 -5.36 1.52 -8.36
CA VAL A 119 -5.43 2.12 -7.02
C VAL A 119 -6.62 1.57 -6.23
N VAL A 120 -7.80 1.45 -6.85
CA VAL A 120 -8.99 0.87 -6.19
C VAL A 120 -8.76 -0.60 -5.81
N GLY A 121 -8.22 -1.41 -6.72
CA GLY A 121 -7.90 -2.80 -6.43
C GLY A 121 -6.87 -2.95 -5.30
N LEU A 122 -5.86 -2.08 -5.29
CA LEU A 122 -4.86 -2.06 -4.23
C LEU A 122 -5.45 -1.65 -2.89
N VAL A 123 -6.33 -0.65 -2.84
CA VAL A 123 -7.05 -0.28 -1.61
C VAL A 123 -7.85 -1.46 -1.08
N ALA A 124 -8.55 -2.20 -1.95
CA ALA A 124 -9.29 -3.39 -1.53
C ALA A 124 -8.36 -4.45 -0.91
N VAL A 125 -7.21 -4.73 -1.52
CA VAL A 125 -6.22 -5.69 -0.97
C VAL A 125 -5.65 -5.20 0.37
N ILE A 126 -5.31 -3.92 0.50
CA ILE A 126 -4.81 -3.34 1.75
C ILE A 126 -5.87 -3.47 2.86
N VAL A 127 -7.10 -3.10 2.57
CA VAL A 127 -8.21 -3.17 3.53
C VAL A 127 -8.45 -4.61 3.98
N LEU A 128 -8.46 -5.57 3.05
CA LEU A 128 -8.55 -6.99 3.39
C LEU A 128 -7.40 -7.42 4.31
N GLY A 129 -6.17 -7.06 3.99
CA GLY A 129 -5.02 -7.40 4.82
C GLY A 129 -5.06 -6.76 6.21
N ILE A 130 -5.63 -5.57 6.36
CA ILE A 130 -5.86 -4.95 7.67
C ILE A 130 -6.95 -5.70 8.44
N PHE A 131 -8.02 -6.12 7.79
CA PHE A 131 -9.12 -6.84 8.45
C PHE A 131 -8.72 -8.22 9.01
N VAL A 132 -7.65 -8.82 8.48
CA VAL A 132 -7.10 -10.06 9.03
C VAL A 132 -6.45 -9.83 10.40
N LEU A 133 -5.96 -8.63 10.69
CA LEU A 133 -5.37 -8.30 12.00
C LEU A 133 -6.46 -8.21 13.08
N PRO A 134 -6.13 -8.48 14.36
CA PRO A 134 -7.04 -8.24 15.48
C PRO A 134 -7.54 -6.78 15.52
N SER A 135 -8.85 -6.58 15.74
CA SER A 135 -9.51 -5.26 15.71
C SER A 135 -8.85 -4.22 16.63
N VAL A 136 -8.26 -4.67 17.74
CA VAL A 136 -7.54 -3.85 18.72
C VAL A 136 -6.28 -3.17 18.17
N ILE A 137 -5.77 -3.57 17.00
CA ILE A 137 -4.54 -2.98 16.40
C ILE A 137 -4.72 -2.37 15.01
N GLN A 138 -5.86 -2.57 14.33
CA GLN A 138 -6.04 -2.23 12.91
C GLN A 138 -5.81 -0.74 12.57
N TRP A 139 -6.38 0.19 13.33
CA TRP A 139 -6.45 1.62 12.95
C TRP A 139 -5.89 2.59 14.00
N ARG A 140 -5.05 2.10 14.92
CA ARG A 140 -4.53 2.95 15.99
C ARG A 140 -3.40 3.85 15.49
N PHE A 141 -3.39 5.09 15.98
CA PHE A 141 -2.20 5.92 15.94
C PHE A 141 -1.22 5.37 16.97
N TYR A 142 0.01 5.12 16.53
CA TYR A 142 1.10 4.84 17.44
C TYR A 142 1.83 6.15 17.76
N THR A 143 1.72 6.61 19.00
CA THR A 143 2.31 7.87 19.47
C THR A 143 3.67 7.67 20.16
N GLY A 144 4.13 6.42 20.33
CA GLY A 144 5.40 6.11 20.99
C GLY A 144 5.42 6.35 22.51
N ALA A 145 4.28 6.67 23.11
CA ALA A 145 4.05 6.74 24.55
C ALA A 145 3.34 5.48 25.04
#